data_AF-A0A8S3JUT9-F1
#
_entry.id   AF-A0A8S3JUT9-F1
#
_cell.length_a   1.000
_cell.length_b   1.000
_cell.length_c   1.000
_cell.angle_alpha   90.00
_cell.angle_beta   90.00
_cell.angle_gamma   90.00
#
_symmetry.space_group_name_H-M   'P 1'
#
loop_
_entity.id
_entity.type
_entity.pdbx_description
1 polymer ?
#
loop_
_entity_poly.entity_id
_entity_poly.type
_entity_poly.pdbx_seq_one_letter_code
_entity_poly.pdbx_strand_id
1 'polypeptide(L)'
;IAPTRSRSLISSMNYIKNPVSACRNIYQYIHEMIALIQSHELNHTSDELFHSETWDLCLRRWLKLSKDFYDKQKDRFNISKVPDIYDSIKYDLLHNKNALRFSCAEDLYVCSKALADIVVPQVRNCRFLVLFFV
;
A
#
# COMPACT_ATOMS: atom_id res chain seq x y z
N ILE A 1 11.25 25.78 -5.85
CA ILE A 1 11.59 24.39 -6.26
C ILE A 1 12.59 23.85 -5.24
N ALA A 2 12.21 22.88 -4.41
CA ALA A 2 13.11 22.32 -3.40
C ALA A 2 14.19 21.43 -4.07
N PRO A 3 15.48 21.52 -3.70
CA PRO A 3 16.57 20.86 -4.41
C PRO A 3 16.90 19.52 -3.75
N THR A 4 16.06 18.50 -3.93
CA THR A 4 16.46 17.13 -3.60
C THR A 4 16.43 16.29 -4.87
N ARG A 5 17.51 16.38 -5.66
CA ARG A 5 17.85 15.45 -6.74
C ARG A 5 18.29 14.09 -6.18
N SER A 6 17.56 13.51 -5.22
CA SER A 6 17.91 12.17 -4.75
C SER A 6 17.61 11.16 -5.87
N ARG A 7 18.59 10.30 -6.16
CA ARG A 7 18.47 9.31 -7.26
C ARG A 7 17.24 8.40 -7.07
N SER A 8 16.90 8.09 -5.82
CA SER A 8 15.71 7.31 -5.46
C SER A 8 14.41 7.99 -5.87
N LEU A 9 14.25 9.30 -5.60
CA LEU A 9 13.06 10.07 -5.95
C LEU A 9 12.87 10.15 -7.46
N ILE A 10 13.95 10.38 -8.22
CA ILE A 10 13.93 10.41 -9.70
C ILE A 10 13.56 9.03 -10.25
N SER A 11 14.12 7.95 -9.70
CA SER A 11 13.79 6.58 -10.09
C SER A 11 12.32 6.25 -9.83
N SER A 12 11.79 6.61 -8.66
CA SER A 12 10.38 6.37 -8.32
C SER A 12 9.42 7.17 -9.21
N MET A 13 9.75 8.42 -9.55
CA MET A 13 8.95 9.21 -10.49
C MET A 13 8.91 8.59 -11.89
N ASN A 14 10.05 8.12 -12.40
CA ASN A 14 10.13 7.44 -13.70
C ASN A 14 9.36 6.12 -13.74
N TYR A 15 9.31 5.41 -12.60
CA TYR A 15 8.56 4.17 -12.46
C TYR A 15 7.05 4.41 -12.44
N ILE A 16 6.58 5.34 -11.60
CA ILE A 16 5.15 5.61 -11.40
C ILE A 16 4.49 6.17 -12.66
N LYS A 17 5.17 7.12 -13.35
CA LYS A 17 4.69 7.88 -14.52
C LYS A 17 3.37 8.64 -14.29
N ASN A 18 2.28 7.92 -14.02
CA ASN A 18 0.97 8.45 -13.65
C ASN A 18 0.61 8.02 -12.21
N PRO A 19 0.60 8.94 -11.23
CA PRO A 19 0.36 8.61 -9.83
C PRO A 19 -1.08 8.17 -9.56
N VAL A 20 -2.06 8.61 -10.34
CA VAL A 20 -3.46 8.16 -10.22
C VAL A 20 -3.59 6.70 -10.66
N SER A 21 -2.97 6.33 -11.78
CA SER A 21 -2.96 4.93 -12.23
C SER A 21 -2.25 4.03 -11.22
N ALA A 22 -1.13 4.47 -10.64
CA ALA A 22 -0.45 3.72 -9.58
C ALA A 22 -1.33 3.53 -8.34
N CYS A 23 -2.11 4.55 -7.94
CA CYS A 23 -3.06 4.42 -6.84
C CYS A 23 -4.18 3.43 -7.16
N ARG A 24 -4.70 3.42 -8.40
CA ARG A 24 -5.68 2.41 -8.84
C ARG A 24 -5.11 1.00 -8.77
N ASN A 25 -3.86 0.79 -9.20
CA ASN A 25 -3.21 -0.52 -9.12
C ASN A 25 -3.04 -0.97 -7.66
N ILE A 26 -2.56 -0.09 -6.77
CA ILE A 26 -2.48 -0.39 -5.34
C ILE A 26 -3.85 -0.75 -4.77
N TYR A 27 -4.88 0.01 -5.12
CA TYR A 27 -6.25 -0.26 -4.67
C TYR A 27 -6.74 -1.63 -5.13
N GLN A 28 -6.46 -2.01 -6.37
CA GLN A 28 -6.78 -3.34 -6.90
C GLN A 28 -6.05 -4.44 -6.12
N TYR A 29 -4.73 -4.31 -5.92
CA TYR A 29 -3.96 -5.29 -5.16
C TYR A 29 -4.42 -5.42 -3.70
N ILE A 30 -4.85 -4.33 -3.07
CA ILE A 30 -5.45 -4.36 -1.73
C ILE A 30 -6.72 -5.22 -1.72
N HIS A 31 -7.58 -5.09 -2.72
CA HIS A 31 -8.79 -5.92 -2.83
C HIS A 31 -8.47 -7.39 -3.10
N GLU A 32 -7.49 -7.68 -3.95
CA GLU A 32 -7.02 -9.05 -4.17
C GLU A 32 -6.46 -9.67 -2.88
N MET A 33 -5.72 -8.90 -2.08
CA MET A 33 -5.22 -9.34 -0.78
C MET A 33 -6.35 -9.59 0.23
N ILE A 34 -7.36 -8.71 0.28
CA ILE A 34 -8.55 -8.91 1.14
C ILE A 34 -9.26 -10.21 0.76
N ALA A 35 -9.49 -10.44 -0.53
CA ALA A 35 -10.16 -11.65 -1.02
C ALA A 35 -9.35 -12.91 -0.67
N LEU A 36 -8.03 -12.85 -0.78
CA LEU A 36 -7.14 -13.92 -0.38
C LEU A 36 -7.24 -14.21 1.12
N ILE A 37 -7.16 -13.20 1.97
CA ILE A 37 -7.26 -13.36 3.44
C ILE A 37 -8.62 -13.97 3.83
N GLN A 38 -9.71 -13.51 3.22
CA GLN A 38 -11.05 -14.09 3.44
C GLN A 38 -11.13 -15.56 3.03
N SER A 39 -10.47 -15.94 1.93
CA SER A 39 -10.44 -17.34 1.50
C SER A 39 -9.68 -18.24 2.50
N HIS A 40 -8.61 -17.74 3.12
CA HIS A 40 -7.87 -18.46 4.16
C HIS A 40 -8.69 -18.62 5.45
N GLU A 41 -9.41 -17.57 5.86
CA GLU A 41 -10.30 -17.61 7.03
C GLU A 41 -11.41 -18.66 6.85
N LEU A 42 -12.05 -18.72 5.68
CA LEU A 42 -13.10 -19.71 5.37
C LEU A 42 -12.57 -21.15 5.37
N ASN A 43 -11.35 -21.35 4.87
CA ASN A 43 -10.73 -22.67 4.80
C ASN A 43 -10.18 -23.16 6.15
N HIS A 44 -10.34 -22.38 7.23
CA HIS A 44 -9.84 -22.70 8.57
C HIS A 44 -8.38 -23.15 8.57
N THR A 45 -7.54 -22.54 7.72
CA THR A 45 -6.12 -22.90 7.67
C THR A 45 -5.51 -22.64 9.05
N SER A 46 -5.00 -23.69 9.69
CA SER A 46 -4.40 -23.66 11.03
C SER A 46 -3.06 -22.93 11.09
N ASP A 47 -2.65 -22.31 10.00
CA ASP A 47 -1.47 -21.46 9.93
C ASP A 47 -1.76 -20.17 10.72
N GLU A 48 -1.18 -20.07 11.92
CA GLU A 48 -1.16 -18.84 12.70
C GLU A 48 -0.24 -17.82 12.00
N LEU A 49 -0.71 -16.56 11.91
CA LEU A 49 0.13 -15.45 11.44
C LEU A 49 1.14 -15.06 12.53
N PHE A 50 2.17 -14.32 12.15
CA PHE A 50 3.23 -13.93 13.08
C PHE A 50 2.68 -13.20 14.32
N HIS A 51 3.26 -13.46 15.50
CA HIS A 51 2.80 -12.89 16.78
C HIS A 51 1.39 -13.32 17.23
N SER A 52 0.89 -14.47 16.77
CA SER A 52 -0.47 -14.93 17.07
C SER A 52 -1.54 -13.95 16.56
N GLU A 53 -1.22 -13.19 15.49
CA GLU A 53 -2.22 -12.40 14.77
C GLU A 53 -3.26 -13.36 14.16
N THR A 54 -4.54 -13.06 14.35
CA THR A 54 -5.62 -13.85 13.74
C THR A 54 -5.88 -13.38 12.31
N TRP A 55 -6.41 -14.28 11.46
CA TRP A 55 -6.85 -13.92 10.10
C TRP A 55 -7.83 -12.74 10.10
N ASP A 56 -8.73 -12.67 11.09
CA ASP A 56 -9.65 -11.56 11.33
C ASP A 56 -8.94 -10.22 11.62
N LEU A 57 -7.85 -10.22 12.40
CA LEU A 57 -7.05 -9.01 12.64
C LEU A 57 -6.36 -8.51 11.37
N CYS A 58 -5.75 -9.42 10.61
CA CYS A 58 -5.14 -9.11 9.32
C CYS A 58 -6.19 -8.57 8.33
N LEU A 59 -7.35 -9.21 8.25
CA LEU A 59 -8.48 -8.78 7.41
C LEU A 59 -8.95 -7.38 7.79
N ARG A 60 -9.16 -7.10 9.07
CA ARG A 60 -9.56 -5.77 9.55
C ARG A 60 -8.55 -4.69 9.17
N ARG A 61 -7.25 -4.98 9.26
CA ARG A 61 -6.17 -4.04 8.86
C ARG A 61 -6.29 -3.69 7.37
N TRP A 62 -6.39 -4.69 6.50
CA TRP A 62 -6.49 -4.46 5.05
C TRP A 62 -7.82 -3.83 4.63
N LEU A 63 -8.95 -4.20 5.24
CA LEU A 63 -10.25 -3.55 5.02
C LEU A 63 -10.24 -2.07 5.40
N LYS A 64 -9.62 -1.74 6.55
CA LYS A 64 -9.48 -0.35 6.99
C LYS A 64 -8.62 0.44 6.02
N LEU A 65 -7.48 -0.10 5.59
CA LEU A 65 -6.61 0.54 4.60
C LEU A 65 -7.34 0.77 3.26
N SER A 66 -8.10 -0.21 2.77
CA SER A 66 -8.91 -0.07 1.56
C SER A 66 -9.90 1.10 1.67
N LYS A 67 -10.61 1.19 2.80
CA LYS A 67 -11.60 2.25 3.05
C LYS A 67 -10.96 3.63 3.21
N ASP A 68 -9.85 3.72 3.92
CA ASP A 68 -9.17 4.98 4.19
C ASP A 68 -8.41 5.51 2.96
N PHE A 69 -8.01 4.62 2.04
CA PHE A 69 -7.22 4.96 0.86
C PHE A 69 -8.06 5.52 -0.30
N TYR A 70 -9.31 5.09 -0.48
CA TYR A 70 -10.18 5.56 -1.56
C TYR A 70 -11.53 6.04 -1.05
N ASP A 71 -11.80 7.34 -1.20
CA ASP A 71 -13.08 7.96 -0.87
C ASP A 71 -14.04 7.79 -2.06
N LYS A 72 -14.95 6.82 -1.94
CA LYS A 72 -15.99 6.53 -2.96
C LYS A 72 -16.95 7.69 -3.19
N GLN A 73 -17.19 8.54 -2.18
CA GLN A 73 -18.14 9.65 -2.32
C GLN A 73 -17.53 10.80 -3.12
N LYS A 74 -16.22 11.02 -2.96
CA LYS A 74 -15.48 12.10 -3.64
C LYS A 74 -14.73 11.63 -4.88
N ASP A 75 -14.76 10.33 -5.18
CA ASP A 75 -13.99 9.66 -6.23
C ASP A 75 -12.50 10.06 -6.21
N ARG A 76 -11.88 10.01 -5.02
CA ARG A 76 -10.49 10.47 -4.83
C ARG A 76 -9.69 9.55 -3.91
N PHE A 77 -8.40 9.43 -4.23
CA PHE A 77 -7.43 8.70 -3.41
C PHE A 77 -6.85 9.60 -2.30
N ASN A 78 -6.76 9.04 -1.10
CA ASN A 78 -6.12 9.66 0.04
C ASN A 78 -4.64 9.24 0.12
N ILE A 79 -3.80 10.01 -0.57
CA ILE A 79 -2.37 9.71 -0.72
C ILE A 79 -1.62 9.69 0.63
N SER A 80 -2.14 10.36 1.67
CA SER A 80 -1.59 10.32 3.02
C SER A 80 -1.56 8.91 3.63
N LYS A 81 -2.29 7.94 3.05
CA LYS A 81 -2.33 6.53 3.49
C LYS A 81 -1.31 5.63 2.80
N VAL A 82 -0.62 6.13 1.77
CA VAL A 82 0.43 5.36 1.07
C VAL A 82 1.53 4.85 2.02
N PRO A 83 2.06 5.63 2.98
CA PRO A 83 3.06 5.13 3.92
C PRO A 83 2.53 3.95 4.76
N ASP A 84 1.30 4.04 5.26
CA ASP A 84 0.65 2.99 6.05
C ASP A 84 0.49 1.69 5.23
N ILE A 85 0.15 1.81 3.93
CA ILE A 85 0.04 0.69 2.99
C ILE A 85 1.40 0.04 2.76
N TYR A 86 2.43 0.85 2.50
CA TYR A 86 3.80 0.37 2.29
C TYR A 86 4.33 -0.39 3.51
N ASP A 87 4.15 0.16 4.72
CA ASP A 87 4.59 -0.51 5.95
C ASP A 87 3.82 -1.80 6.21
N SER A 88 2.52 -1.82 5.90
CA SER A 88 1.67 -3.03 6.02
C SER A 88 2.13 -4.15 5.10
N ILE A 89 2.31 -3.90 3.80
CA ILE A 89 2.78 -4.94 2.86
C ILE A 89 4.20 -5.38 3.17
N LYS A 90 5.07 -4.45 3.61
CA LYS A 90 6.43 -4.79 4.03
C LYS A 90 6.42 -5.73 5.23
N TYR A 91 5.58 -5.45 6.23
CA TYR A 91 5.42 -6.33 7.39
C TYR A 91 4.94 -7.73 6.97
N ASP A 92 3.92 -7.78 6.10
CA ASP A 92 3.36 -9.04 5.63
C ASP A 92 4.37 -9.86 4.79
N LEU A 93 5.18 -9.21 3.97
CA LEU A 93 6.27 -9.87 3.23
C LEU A 93 7.40 -10.39 4.12
N LEU A 94 7.67 -9.72 5.25
CA LEU A 94 8.73 -10.13 6.17
C LEU A 94 8.30 -11.27 7.09
N HIS A 95 7.04 -11.25 7.54
CA HIS A 95 6.58 -12.12 8.62
C HIS A 95 5.46 -13.08 8.20
N ASN A 96 4.57 -12.66 7.31
CA ASN A 96 3.36 -13.41 6.93
C ASN A 96 3.44 -14.03 5.51
N LYS A 97 4.57 -13.92 4.82
CA LYS A 97 4.73 -14.35 3.41
C LYS A 97 4.38 -15.82 3.19
N ASN A 98 4.79 -16.69 4.11
CA ASN A 98 4.56 -18.14 4.00
C ASN A 98 3.08 -18.51 4.16
N ALA A 99 2.34 -17.76 4.97
CA ALA A 99 0.93 -17.96 5.23
C ALA A 99 0.06 -17.33 4.14
N LEU A 100 0.36 -16.08 3.73
CA LEU A 100 -0.43 -15.35 2.73
C LEU A 100 -0.20 -15.85 1.31
N ARG A 101 1.04 -16.23 0.94
CA ARG A 101 1.41 -16.68 -0.42
C ARG A 101 0.82 -15.83 -1.55
N PHE A 102 0.67 -14.53 -1.32
CA PHE A 102 0.02 -13.64 -2.27
C PHE A 102 0.94 -13.36 -3.46
N SER A 103 0.53 -13.76 -4.66
CA SER A 103 1.34 -13.67 -5.89
C SER A 103 1.68 -12.23 -6.25
N CYS A 104 0.78 -11.27 -6.00
CA CYS A 104 0.98 -9.85 -6.33
C CYS A 104 1.60 -9.05 -5.17
N ALA A 105 2.10 -9.72 -4.11
CA ALA A 105 2.63 -9.04 -2.93
C ALA A 105 3.86 -8.18 -3.24
N GLU A 106 4.73 -8.66 -4.13
CA GLU A 106 5.92 -7.94 -4.56
C GLU A 106 5.56 -6.71 -5.40
N ASP A 107 4.59 -6.84 -6.31
CA ASP A 107 4.10 -5.71 -7.12
C ASP A 107 3.44 -4.63 -6.26
N LEU A 108 2.62 -5.04 -5.28
CA LEU A 108 2.06 -4.13 -4.29
C LEU A 108 3.16 -3.43 -3.50
N TYR A 109 4.17 -4.16 -3.03
CA TYR A 109 5.31 -3.58 -2.31
C TYR A 109 6.08 -2.57 -3.15
N VAL A 110 6.48 -2.91 -4.37
CA VAL A 110 7.26 -2.03 -5.25
C VAL A 110 6.46 -0.78 -5.59
N CYS A 111 5.18 -0.92 -5.93
CA CYS A 111 4.32 0.21 -6.26
C CYS A 111 4.10 1.14 -5.05
N SER A 112 3.74 0.58 -3.90
CA SER A 112 3.54 1.34 -2.66
C SER A 112 4.83 1.99 -2.17
N LYS A 113 5.98 1.33 -2.29
CA LYS A 113 7.29 1.91 -1.96
C LYS A 113 7.61 3.09 -2.87
N ALA A 114 7.41 2.97 -4.18
CA ALA A 114 7.68 4.04 -5.12
C ALA A 114 6.82 5.28 -4.83
N LEU A 115 5.53 5.10 -4.51
CA LEU A 115 4.70 6.21 -4.06
C LEU A 115 5.12 6.73 -2.68
N ALA A 116 5.46 5.88 -1.71
CA ALA A 116 5.90 6.31 -0.39
C ALA A 116 7.19 7.15 -0.48
N ASP A 117 8.15 6.74 -1.30
CA ASP A 117 9.39 7.48 -1.57
C ASP A 117 9.12 8.86 -2.19
N ILE A 118 7.98 9.04 -2.89
CA ILE A 118 7.53 10.34 -3.40
C ILE A 118 6.79 11.14 -2.32
N VAL A 119 5.92 10.50 -1.53
CA VAL A 119 5.02 11.16 -0.58
C VAL A 119 5.71 11.52 0.73
N VAL A 120 6.52 10.63 1.30
CA VAL A 120 7.16 10.79 2.63
C VAL A 120 8.10 12.00 2.68
N PRO A 121 8.99 12.25 1.70
CA PRO A 121 9.82 13.46 1.70
C PRO A 121 9.03 14.76 1.60
N GLN A 122 7.82 14.70 1.00
CA GLN A 122 6.95 15.86 0.78
C GLN A 122 6.09 16.17 2.00
N VAL A 123 5.68 15.16 2.79
CA VAL A 123 4.93 15.34 4.04
C VAL A 123 5.79 15.99 5.13
N ARG A 124 7.10 15.74 5.16
CA ARG A 124 8.04 16.40 6.10
C ARG A 124 8.40 17.84 5.71
N ASN A 125 8.08 18.25 4.49
CA ASN A 125 8.22 19.62 3.99
C ASN A 125 6.82 20.16 3.66
N CYS A 126 6.05 20.54 4.68
CA CYS A 126 4.68 21.08 4.57
C CYS A 126 4.54 22.19 3.50
N ARG A 127 4.31 21.83 2.22
CA ARG A 127 3.66 22.65 1.17
C ARG A 127 3.51 22.01 -0.22
N PHE A 128 4.00 20.80 -0.49
CA PHE A 128 4.06 20.29 -1.88
C PHE A 128 3.00 19.25 -2.29
N LEU A 129 2.07 18.86 -1.43
CA LEU A 129 1.01 17.89 -1.78
C LEU A 129 0.08 18.36 -2.93
N VAL A 130 0.08 19.65 -3.28
CA VAL A 130 -0.88 20.25 -4.23
C VAL A 130 -0.38 20.25 -5.68
N LEU A 131 0.92 20.07 -5.95
CA LEU A 131 1.49 20.33 -7.28
C LEU A 131 1.76 19.09 -8.15
N PHE A 132 1.48 17.87 -7.65
CA PHE A 132 1.68 16.63 -8.43
C PHE A 132 0.37 15.91 -8.80
N PHE A 133 -0.78 16.46 -8.36
CA PHE A 133 -2.11 15.89 -8.58
C PHE A 133 -3.13 16.92 -9.13
N VAL A 134 -2.66 18.11 -9.53
CA VAL A 134 -3.41 19.09 -10.34
C VAL A 134 -2.71 19.26 -11.68
#